data_AF-A0A553K061-F1
#
_entry.id   AF-A0A553K061-F1
#
_cell.length_a   1.000
_cell.length_b   1.000
_cell.length_c   1.000
_cell.angle_alpha   90.00
_cell.angle_beta   90.00
_cell.angle_gamma   90.00
#
_symmetry.space_group_name_H-M   'P 1'
#
loop_
_entity.id
_entity.type
_entity.pdbx_description
1 polymer ?
#
loop_
_entity_poly.entity_id
_entity_poly.type
_entity_poly.pdbx_seq_one_letter_code
_entity_poly.pdbx_strand_id
1 'polypeptide(L)'
;MSEVGRERLVLGELSARLDGADLRDVTWRGADVANRIHVAVRDADWGTIPAEISALRVEPWGRGAEVHFELDHRPGGAPLLVRGSYHLTPDEVVATIEGEWTGRFATNRSGLCILHPLSHVGGRVDSSLGGSPGIGRPVPQLIVPQRVAADGTTLPALGPFDRLGVTAGGIHIDHRFEGELFETEDQRNWSDASFKTYGTPSSEPRPRLVTAGDRIFQRVSIRFENAARGHHEQPEHAVGGTQLLALLDDVVPDAQLAAALEVVDGIRARVRGDDAEAARATMQQAATARVWDLEVLAGPDTDWQAVRAALPTPSPARLLVLPDDERWETTPAEWVDTARAALGGVVTVVGGGTTRNLAELQRHLLVGFDVVSFTYSPRVHAVDATSIEQTLAAYPAMVATARERSAGAVVSVGPLRDPDGLPSGWVGRSVRAWREAGADVLCIGTVPEVPHLLADADG
;
A
#
# COMPACT_ATOMS: atom_id res chain seq x y z
N MET A 1 26.91 9.47 -5.44
CA MET A 1 26.29 8.19 -5.83
C MET A 1 26.57 7.99 -7.30
N SER A 2 27.32 6.96 -7.67
CA SER A 2 27.71 6.71 -9.06
C SER A 2 26.49 6.44 -9.93
N GLU A 3 26.46 7.01 -11.15
CA GLU A 3 25.49 6.80 -12.25
C GLU A 3 25.47 5.35 -12.80
N VAL A 4 25.81 4.35 -11.99
CA VAL A 4 25.76 2.95 -12.41
C VAL A 4 24.30 2.49 -12.31
N GLY A 5 23.74 2.03 -13.43
CA GLY A 5 22.51 1.24 -13.42
C GLY A 5 21.21 1.99 -13.68
N ARG A 6 21.21 3.19 -14.28
CA ARG A 6 19.99 3.76 -14.89
C ARG A 6 20.11 3.80 -16.40
N GLU A 7 19.63 2.75 -17.05
CA GLU A 7 19.71 2.61 -18.50
C GLU A 7 18.32 2.37 -19.09
N ARG A 8 18.00 3.06 -20.19
CA ARG A 8 16.77 2.80 -20.95
C ARG A 8 17.07 1.82 -22.07
N LEU A 9 16.41 0.66 -22.02
CA LEU A 9 16.49 -0.37 -23.05
C LEU A 9 15.31 -0.20 -24.01
N VAL A 10 15.59 -0.05 -25.30
CA VAL A 10 14.56 0.06 -26.36
C VAL A 10 14.85 -0.95 -27.45
N LEU A 11 13.96 -1.93 -27.61
CA LEU A 11 14.13 -3.10 -28.48
C LEU A 11 12.90 -3.23 -29.40
N GLY A 12 12.90 -2.45 -30.48
CA GLY A 12 11.72 -2.32 -31.35
C GLY A 12 10.57 -1.65 -30.60
N GLU A 13 9.49 -2.39 -30.36
CA GLU A 13 8.29 -1.90 -29.65
C GLU A 13 8.37 -2.07 -28.13
N LEU A 14 9.35 -2.84 -27.63
CA LEU A 14 9.59 -3.03 -26.20
C LEU A 14 10.47 -1.88 -25.68
N SER A 15 10.07 -1.28 -24.55
CA SER A 15 10.89 -0.35 -23.78
C SER A 15 10.87 -0.73 -22.31
N ALA A 16 12.02 -0.64 -21.65
CA ALA A 16 12.15 -0.83 -20.21
C ALA A 16 13.24 0.07 -19.64
N ARG A 17 13.21 0.33 -18.35
CA ARG A 17 14.25 1.05 -17.62
C ARG A 17 14.91 0.11 -16.63
N LEU A 18 16.20 -0.13 -16.79
CA LEU A 18 17.01 -0.78 -15.78
C LEU A 18 17.34 0.25 -14.69
N ASP A 19 17.01 -0.04 -13.42
CA ASP A 19 17.32 0.79 -12.24
C ASP A 19 17.99 -0.09 -11.18
N GLY A 20 19.32 -0.06 -11.13
CA GLY A 20 20.12 -1.10 -10.47
C GLY A 20 19.91 -2.44 -11.17
N ALA A 21 19.40 -3.43 -10.43
CA ALA A 21 19.01 -4.74 -10.96
C ALA A 21 17.49 -4.87 -11.20
N ASP A 22 16.70 -3.83 -10.94
CA ASP A 22 15.27 -3.84 -11.21
C ASP A 22 15.01 -3.50 -12.68
N LEU A 23 14.12 -4.25 -13.32
CA LEU A 23 13.56 -3.85 -14.60
C LEU A 23 12.24 -3.11 -14.36
N ARG A 24 12.20 -1.79 -14.57
CA ARG A 24 11.06 -0.91 -14.32
C ARG A 24 10.44 -0.39 -15.60
N ASP A 25 9.20 0.09 -15.49
CA ASP A 25 8.47 0.80 -16.55
C ASP A 25 8.48 0.03 -17.87
N VAL A 26 8.22 -1.29 -17.79
CA VAL A 26 8.23 -2.18 -18.95
C VAL A 26 6.97 -1.93 -19.76
N THR A 27 7.15 -1.55 -21.03
CA THR A 27 6.06 -1.21 -21.95
C THR A 27 6.28 -1.89 -23.30
N TRP A 28 5.20 -2.26 -23.97
CA TRP A 28 5.23 -2.80 -25.33
C TRP A 28 4.22 -2.07 -26.19
N ARG A 29 4.65 -1.44 -27.29
CA ARG A 29 3.81 -0.56 -28.14
C ARG A 29 3.15 0.58 -27.35
N GLY A 30 3.81 1.03 -26.29
CA GLY A 30 3.31 2.07 -25.38
C GLY A 30 2.22 1.60 -24.40
N ALA A 31 1.85 0.32 -24.39
CA ALA A 31 0.98 -0.26 -23.36
C ALA A 31 1.83 -0.81 -22.20
N ASP A 32 1.35 -0.65 -20.96
CA ASP A 32 2.09 -1.08 -19.78
C ASP A 32 2.07 -2.61 -19.62
N VAL A 33 3.26 -3.18 -19.45
CA VAL A 33 3.47 -4.60 -19.16
C VAL A 33 3.65 -4.82 -17.67
N ALA A 34 4.63 -4.14 -17.08
CA ALA A 34 4.96 -4.25 -15.66
C ALA A 34 5.60 -2.95 -15.14
N ASN A 35 5.21 -2.52 -13.94
CA ASN A 35 5.85 -1.40 -13.25
C ASN A 35 7.26 -1.77 -12.80
N ARG A 36 7.46 -3.02 -12.34
CA ARG A 36 8.75 -3.50 -11.82
C ARG A 36 8.83 -5.02 -11.83
N ILE A 37 9.96 -5.54 -12.30
CA ILE A 37 10.42 -6.93 -12.10
C ILE A 37 11.68 -6.86 -11.26
N HIS A 38 11.70 -7.54 -10.12
CA HIS A 38 12.81 -7.46 -9.17
C HIS A 38 12.92 -8.70 -8.29
N VAL A 39 14.03 -8.81 -7.56
CA VAL A 39 14.24 -9.81 -6.51
C VAL A 39 13.98 -9.19 -5.15
N ALA A 40 13.25 -9.88 -4.29
CA ALA A 40 13.00 -9.47 -2.92
C ALA A 40 13.34 -10.61 -1.94
N VAL A 41 14.03 -10.26 -0.85
CA VAL A 41 14.28 -11.13 0.30
C VAL A 41 13.67 -10.45 1.53
N ARG A 42 12.78 -11.16 2.23
CA ARG A 42 12.06 -10.67 3.41
C ARG A 42 12.32 -11.59 4.61
N ASP A 43 12.68 -11.03 5.75
CA ASP A 43 12.81 -11.79 6.99
C ASP A 43 11.45 -12.22 7.58
N ALA A 44 11.49 -12.86 8.75
CA ALA A 44 10.31 -13.34 9.47
C ALA A 44 9.35 -12.21 9.92
N ASP A 45 9.85 -11.00 10.09
CA ASP A 45 9.10 -9.81 10.49
C ASP A 45 8.66 -8.97 9.27
N TRP A 46 8.80 -9.53 8.07
CA TRP A 46 8.56 -8.85 6.79
C TRP A 46 9.51 -7.69 6.50
N GLY A 47 10.64 -7.54 7.21
CA GLY A 47 11.69 -6.59 6.86
C GLY A 47 12.34 -6.94 5.51
N THR A 48 12.53 -5.96 4.62
CA THR A 48 13.27 -6.17 3.37
C THR A 48 14.76 -6.20 3.66
N ILE A 49 15.42 -7.30 3.27
CA ILE A 49 16.88 -7.42 3.32
C ILE A 49 17.46 -6.77 2.05
N PRO A 50 18.10 -5.58 2.15
CA PRO A 50 18.67 -4.92 0.99
C PRO A 50 19.79 -5.78 0.38
N ALA A 51 19.94 -5.69 -0.94
CA ALA A 51 21.06 -6.29 -1.66
C ALA A 51 22.13 -5.25 -1.99
N GLU A 52 23.39 -5.66 -1.89
CA GLU A 52 24.49 -5.00 -2.59
C GLU A 52 24.59 -5.59 -4.01
N ILE A 53 24.64 -4.73 -5.03
CA ILE A 53 24.84 -5.19 -6.42
C ILE A 53 26.34 -5.43 -6.62
N SER A 54 26.78 -6.68 -6.61
CA SER A 54 28.20 -7.05 -6.77
C SER A 54 28.64 -7.12 -8.22
N ALA A 55 27.70 -7.33 -9.15
CA ALA A 55 27.94 -7.27 -10.59
C ALA A 55 26.67 -6.83 -11.33
N LEU A 56 26.85 -6.03 -12.39
CA LEU A 56 25.80 -5.67 -13.34
C LEU A 56 26.44 -5.49 -14.72
N ARG A 57 25.93 -6.22 -15.72
CA ARG A 57 26.38 -6.13 -17.11
C ARG A 57 25.18 -6.14 -18.04
N VAL A 58 25.24 -5.32 -19.08
CA VAL A 58 24.25 -5.26 -20.16
C VAL A 58 24.99 -5.53 -21.46
N GLU A 59 24.55 -6.56 -22.19
CA GLU A 59 25.17 -7.01 -23.43
C GLU A 59 24.13 -7.05 -24.54
N PRO A 60 24.38 -6.41 -25.70
CA PRO A 60 23.51 -6.56 -26.86
C PRO A 60 23.48 -8.03 -27.33
N TRP A 61 22.28 -8.53 -27.65
CA TRP A 61 22.11 -9.90 -28.14
C TRP A 61 21.19 -9.93 -29.36
N GLY A 62 21.75 -10.01 -30.56
CA GLY A 62 20.95 -9.99 -31.80
C GLY A 62 20.12 -8.72 -31.95
N ARG A 63 18.78 -8.84 -31.90
CA ARG A 63 17.83 -7.70 -31.86
C ARG A 63 17.34 -7.37 -30.44
N GLY A 64 17.94 -8.01 -29.45
CA GLY A 64 17.59 -7.94 -28.05
C GLY A 64 18.75 -7.44 -27.18
N ALA A 65 18.58 -7.61 -25.87
CA ALA A 65 19.60 -7.36 -24.87
C ALA A 65 19.58 -8.45 -23.81
N GLU A 66 20.74 -8.76 -23.25
CA GLU A 66 20.88 -9.62 -22.09
C GLU A 66 21.46 -8.79 -20.94
N VAL A 67 20.79 -8.82 -19.80
CA VAL A 67 21.26 -8.19 -18.56
C VAL A 67 21.64 -9.30 -17.61
N HIS A 68 22.82 -9.21 -17.01
CA HIS A 68 23.30 -10.14 -15.97
C HIS A 68 23.58 -9.35 -14.70
N PHE A 69 23.13 -9.85 -13.56
CA PHE A 69 23.35 -9.20 -12.28
C PHE A 69 23.63 -10.20 -11.15
N GLU A 70 24.34 -9.74 -10.13
CA GLU A 70 24.55 -10.46 -8.89
C GLU A 70 24.14 -9.58 -7.70
N LEU A 71 23.33 -10.14 -6.80
CA LEU A 71 22.80 -9.49 -5.61
C LEU A 71 23.29 -10.23 -4.35
N ASP A 72 24.07 -9.54 -3.52
CA ASP A 72 24.52 -10.05 -2.23
C ASP A 72 23.58 -9.57 -1.12
N HIS A 73 22.72 -10.47 -0.64
CA HIS A 73 21.88 -10.24 0.53
C HIS A 73 22.58 -10.79 1.77
N ARG A 74 22.73 -9.97 2.81
CA ARG A 74 23.43 -10.36 4.05
C ARG A 74 22.55 -10.28 5.30
N PRO A 75 21.55 -11.16 5.45
CA PRO A 75 20.76 -11.20 6.67
C PRO A 75 21.53 -11.88 7.80
N GLY A 76 21.97 -11.12 8.80
CA GLY A 76 22.36 -11.64 10.13
C GLY A 76 23.32 -12.83 10.19
N GLY A 77 24.19 -13.03 9.19
CA GLY A 77 25.16 -14.14 9.15
C GLY A 77 24.82 -15.31 8.20
N ALA A 78 23.74 -15.23 7.43
CA ALA A 78 23.40 -16.21 6.38
C ALA A 78 23.32 -15.54 4.99
N PRO A 79 24.47 -15.19 4.37
CA PRO A 79 24.49 -14.63 3.04
C PRO A 79 23.70 -15.45 2.01
N LEU A 80 23.05 -14.74 1.09
CA LEU A 80 22.44 -15.27 -0.12
C LEU A 80 22.97 -14.45 -1.29
N LEU A 81 23.79 -15.08 -2.13
CA LEU A 81 24.16 -14.52 -3.43
C LEU A 81 23.15 -14.99 -4.47
N VAL A 82 22.41 -14.05 -5.04
CA VAL A 82 21.49 -14.32 -6.15
C VAL A 82 22.16 -13.89 -7.45
N ARG A 83 22.29 -14.83 -8.38
CA ARG A 83 22.64 -14.54 -9.77
C ARG A 83 21.36 -14.47 -10.57
N GLY A 84 21.19 -13.41 -11.34
CA GLY A 84 20.01 -13.23 -12.17
C GLY A 84 20.35 -12.71 -13.55
N SER A 85 19.40 -12.94 -14.46
CA SER A 85 19.46 -12.40 -15.80
C SER A 85 18.10 -11.97 -16.32
N TYR A 86 18.11 -10.96 -17.19
CA TYR A 86 16.99 -10.61 -18.05
C TYR A 86 17.41 -10.84 -19.49
N HIS A 87 16.66 -11.68 -20.20
CA HIS A 87 16.77 -11.83 -21.64
C HIS A 87 15.60 -11.10 -22.30
N LEU A 88 15.88 -10.02 -23.03
CA LEU A 88 14.88 -9.17 -23.65
C LEU A 88 14.95 -9.32 -25.17
N THR A 89 13.82 -9.68 -25.79
CA THR A 89 13.60 -9.64 -27.24
C THR A 89 12.49 -8.63 -27.55
N PRO A 90 12.21 -8.30 -28.82
CA PRO A 90 11.11 -7.40 -29.17
C PRO A 90 9.70 -7.89 -28.76
N ASP A 91 9.56 -9.16 -28.40
CA ASP A 91 8.30 -9.87 -28.16
C ASP A 91 8.26 -10.65 -26.82
N GLU A 92 9.37 -10.76 -26.11
CA GLU A 92 9.48 -11.53 -24.86
C GLU A 92 10.47 -10.89 -23.88
N VAL A 93 10.15 -10.97 -22.59
CA VAL A 93 11.09 -10.74 -21.49
C VAL A 93 11.17 -12.01 -20.66
N VAL A 94 12.37 -12.56 -20.48
CA VAL A 94 12.62 -13.70 -19.60
C VAL A 94 13.48 -13.25 -18.42
N ALA A 95 12.96 -13.34 -17.21
CA ALA A 95 13.70 -13.13 -15.98
C ALA A 95 14.07 -14.49 -15.37
N THR A 96 15.35 -14.71 -15.07
CA THR A 96 15.82 -15.93 -14.39
C THR A 96 16.63 -15.54 -13.16
N ILE A 97 16.44 -16.25 -12.05
CA ILE A 97 17.30 -16.13 -10.88
C ILE A 97 17.69 -17.51 -10.37
N GLU A 98 18.89 -17.58 -9.81
CA GLU A 98 19.38 -18.71 -9.04
C GLU A 98 20.21 -18.22 -7.86
N GLY A 99 20.19 -18.96 -6.76
CA GLY A 99 20.96 -18.61 -5.57
C GLY A 99 21.03 -19.79 -4.61
N GLU A 100 21.97 -19.69 -3.67
CA GLU A 100 22.19 -20.70 -2.64
C GLU A 100 22.43 -20.00 -1.31
N TRP A 101 21.71 -20.44 -0.27
CA TRP A 101 21.92 -19.96 1.09
C TRP A 101 23.20 -20.56 1.67
N THR A 102 24.04 -19.74 2.30
CA THR A 102 25.28 -20.23 2.93
C THR A 102 25.14 -20.50 4.43
N GLY A 103 23.96 -20.27 4.99
CA GLY A 103 23.70 -20.34 6.43
C GLY A 103 22.23 -20.54 6.75
N ARG A 104 21.90 -20.46 8.05
CA ARG A 104 20.52 -20.63 8.54
C ARG A 104 19.81 -19.28 8.63
N PHE A 105 18.62 -19.19 8.05
CA PHE A 105 17.81 -17.96 8.07
C PHE A 105 16.32 -18.27 8.07
N ALA A 106 15.51 -17.41 8.69
CA ALA A 106 14.05 -17.50 8.66
C ALA A 106 13.52 -16.43 7.69
N THR A 107 12.90 -16.86 6.59
CA THR A 107 12.45 -15.99 5.50
C THR A 107 10.97 -16.14 5.24
N ASN A 108 10.26 -15.03 5.06
CA ASN A 108 8.88 -15.02 4.57
C ASN A 108 8.82 -14.99 3.05
N ARG A 109 9.87 -14.50 2.38
CA ARG A 109 9.96 -14.42 0.92
C ARG A 109 11.41 -14.33 0.46
N SER A 110 11.76 -15.08 -0.58
CA SER A 110 13.03 -14.93 -1.29
C SER A 110 12.84 -15.30 -2.75
N GLY A 111 12.78 -14.32 -3.64
CA GLY A 111 12.61 -14.59 -5.06
C GLY A 111 12.13 -13.42 -5.90
N LEU A 112 11.77 -13.73 -7.15
CA LEU A 112 11.22 -12.80 -8.13
C LEU A 112 9.83 -12.29 -7.71
N CYS A 113 9.64 -10.99 -7.92
CA CYS A 113 8.39 -10.27 -7.76
C CYS A 113 8.12 -9.44 -9.01
N ILE A 114 6.87 -9.47 -9.49
CA ILE A 114 6.38 -8.67 -10.62
C ILE A 114 5.28 -7.74 -10.11
N LEU A 115 5.44 -6.45 -10.34
CA LEU A 115 4.44 -5.43 -10.04
C LEU A 115 3.67 -5.08 -11.32
N HIS A 116 2.40 -5.47 -11.36
CA HIS A 116 1.49 -5.18 -12.46
C HIS A 116 0.84 -3.80 -12.28
N PRO A 117 0.77 -2.98 -13.34
CA PRO A 117 0.23 -1.62 -13.31
C PRO A 117 -1.29 -1.57 -13.11
N LEU A 118 -1.78 -0.45 -12.59
CA LEU A 118 -3.22 -0.21 -12.47
C LEU A 118 -3.92 0.01 -13.82
N SER A 119 -3.18 0.28 -14.90
CA SER A 119 -3.74 0.32 -16.27
C SER A 119 -4.27 -1.05 -16.74
N HIS A 120 -3.99 -2.13 -16.00
CA HIS A 120 -4.61 -3.43 -16.22
C HIS A 120 -6.05 -3.54 -15.70
N VAL A 121 -6.48 -2.62 -14.81
CA VAL A 121 -7.83 -2.63 -14.21
C VAL A 121 -8.90 -2.61 -15.29
N GLY A 122 -9.90 -3.48 -15.11
CA GLY A 122 -10.99 -3.84 -16.02
C GLY A 122 -10.61 -4.29 -17.43
N GLY A 123 -9.33 -4.61 -17.64
CA GLY A 123 -8.93 -5.69 -18.54
C GLY A 123 -9.43 -7.06 -18.04
N ARG A 124 -8.88 -8.13 -18.62
CA ARG A 124 -9.15 -9.52 -18.22
C ARG A 124 -7.90 -10.19 -17.70
N VAL A 125 -8.04 -11.01 -16.67
CA VAL A 125 -6.99 -11.88 -16.14
C VAL A 125 -7.48 -13.32 -16.12
N ASP A 126 -6.62 -14.23 -16.53
CA ASP A 126 -6.83 -15.67 -16.42
C ASP A 126 -5.56 -16.33 -15.86
N SER A 127 -5.72 -17.42 -15.13
CA SER A 127 -4.62 -18.11 -14.46
C SER A 127 -4.83 -19.62 -14.55
N SER A 128 -3.76 -20.37 -14.77
CA SER A 128 -3.80 -21.83 -14.81
C SER A 128 -2.79 -22.47 -13.87
N LEU A 129 -3.04 -23.72 -13.53
CA LEU A 129 -2.13 -24.61 -12.84
C LEU A 129 -2.14 -25.97 -13.56
N GLY A 130 -0.96 -26.49 -13.88
CA GLY A 130 -0.79 -27.80 -14.52
C GLY A 130 -1.42 -27.88 -15.92
N GLY A 131 -1.48 -26.76 -16.64
CA GLY A 131 -2.06 -26.69 -17.99
C GLY A 131 -3.60 -26.72 -18.06
N SER A 132 -4.29 -26.68 -16.92
CA SER A 132 -5.77 -26.55 -16.90
C SER A 132 -6.18 -25.17 -17.42
N PRO A 133 -7.13 -25.04 -18.37
CA PRO A 133 -7.53 -23.73 -18.89
C PRO A 133 -8.01 -22.80 -17.76
N GLY A 134 -7.42 -21.61 -17.68
CA GLY A 134 -7.87 -20.58 -16.76
C GLY A 134 -9.24 -20.03 -17.17
N ILE A 135 -10.09 -19.71 -16.19
CA ILE A 135 -11.33 -18.97 -16.44
C ILE A 135 -11.00 -17.48 -16.35
N GLY A 136 -11.11 -16.78 -17.49
CA GLY A 136 -10.88 -15.34 -17.54
C GLY A 136 -11.91 -14.57 -16.71
N ARG A 137 -11.44 -13.67 -15.85
CA ARG A 137 -12.24 -12.76 -15.02
C ARG A 137 -11.77 -11.32 -15.19
N PRO A 138 -12.58 -10.29 -14.89
CA PRO A 138 -12.12 -8.91 -14.91
C PRO A 138 -10.98 -8.69 -13.90
N VAL A 139 -10.04 -7.83 -14.25
CA VAL A 139 -9.10 -7.28 -13.25
C VAL A 139 -9.88 -6.33 -12.33
N PRO A 140 -9.85 -6.51 -11.01
CA PRO A 140 -10.81 -5.89 -10.10
C PRO A 140 -10.58 -4.38 -9.94
N GLN A 141 -11.67 -3.62 -10.11
CA GLN A 141 -11.69 -2.17 -9.87
C GLN A 141 -11.55 -1.85 -8.38
N LEU A 142 -12.40 -2.47 -7.55
CA LEU A 142 -12.29 -2.41 -6.09
C LEU A 142 -11.11 -3.27 -5.61
N ILE A 143 -10.58 -2.91 -4.45
CA ILE A 143 -9.42 -3.58 -3.86
C ILE A 143 -9.88 -4.93 -3.33
N VAL A 144 -9.16 -6.00 -3.71
CA VAL A 144 -9.43 -7.34 -3.20
C VAL A 144 -8.92 -7.43 -1.76
N PRO A 145 -9.77 -7.78 -0.77
CA PRO A 145 -9.33 -7.89 0.61
C PRO A 145 -8.25 -8.97 0.76
N GLN A 146 -7.15 -8.65 1.46
CA GLN A 146 -6.23 -9.68 1.93
C GLN A 146 -6.84 -10.40 3.13
N ARG A 147 -7.52 -11.52 2.87
CA ARG A 147 -8.16 -12.33 3.90
C ARG A 147 -7.13 -13.18 4.64
N VAL A 148 -7.43 -13.45 5.91
CA VAL A 148 -6.66 -14.38 6.75
C VAL A 148 -7.60 -15.51 7.16
N ALA A 149 -7.18 -16.75 6.94
CA ALA A 149 -7.91 -17.94 7.35
C ALA A 149 -7.80 -18.17 8.86
N ALA A 150 -8.64 -19.06 9.39
CA ALA A 150 -8.69 -19.34 10.83
C ALA A 150 -7.37 -19.89 11.41
N ASP A 151 -6.53 -20.50 10.58
CA ASP A 151 -5.20 -21.00 10.94
C ASP A 151 -4.08 -19.95 10.82
N GLY A 152 -4.44 -18.69 10.52
CA GLY A 152 -3.49 -17.58 10.31
C GLY A 152 -2.94 -17.48 8.89
N THR A 153 -3.33 -18.38 7.97
CA THR A 153 -2.86 -18.35 6.58
C THR A 153 -3.43 -17.14 5.85
N THR A 154 -2.56 -16.34 5.24
CA THR A 154 -2.98 -15.24 4.37
C THR A 154 -3.41 -15.78 3.02
N LEU A 155 -4.56 -15.34 2.51
CA LEU A 155 -5.08 -15.76 1.21
C LEU A 155 -4.67 -14.77 0.12
N PRO A 156 -4.21 -15.24 -1.06
CA PRO A 156 -3.90 -14.35 -2.16
C PRO A 156 -5.17 -13.76 -2.77
N ALA A 157 -5.03 -12.65 -3.48
CA ALA A 157 -6.09 -12.13 -4.34
C ALA A 157 -6.33 -13.07 -5.54
N LEU A 158 -5.27 -13.74 -5.99
CA LEU A 158 -5.33 -14.73 -7.04
C LEU A 158 -4.17 -15.75 -6.94
N GLY A 159 -4.47 -17.05 -6.98
CA GLY A 159 -3.48 -18.11 -7.13
C GLY A 159 -3.75 -19.29 -6.21
N PRO A 160 -2.81 -20.26 -6.14
CA PRO A 160 -1.54 -20.30 -6.87
C PRO A 160 -1.71 -20.64 -8.38
N PHE A 161 -0.69 -20.35 -9.19
CA PHE A 161 -0.63 -20.62 -10.63
C PHE A 161 0.81 -20.85 -11.14
N ASP A 162 0.92 -21.49 -12.30
CA ASP A 162 2.15 -21.60 -13.11
C ASP A 162 2.09 -20.79 -14.42
N ARG A 163 0.91 -20.24 -14.76
CA ARG A 163 0.72 -19.29 -15.86
C ARG A 163 -0.34 -18.25 -15.53
N LEU A 164 -0.07 -17.01 -15.92
CA LEU A 164 -0.95 -15.85 -15.74
C LEU A 164 -1.06 -15.08 -17.06
N GLY A 165 -2.27 -15.06 -17.62
CA GLY A 165 -2.62 -14.25 -18.78
C GLY A 165 -3.28 -12.94 -18.35
N VAL A 166 -2.83 -11.81 -18.89
CA VAL A 166 -3.47 -10.51 -18.69
C VAL A 166 -3.75 -9.86 -20.04
N THR A 167 -4.98 -9.41 -20.27
CA THR A 167 -5.37 -8.66 -21.46
C THR A 167 -5.85 -7.28 -21.07
N ALA A 168 -5.07 -6.26 -21.38
CA ALA A 168 -5.36 -4.86 -21.09
C ALA A 168 -4.62 -3.94 -22.09
N GLY A 169 -5.07 -2.70 -22.25
CA GLY A 169 -4.36 -1.72 -23.09
C GLY A 169 -4.21 -2.11 -24.58
N GLY A 170 -5.00 -3.07 -25.08
CA GLY A 170 -4.87 -3.61 -26.44
C GLY A 170 -3.75 -4.65 -26.62
N ILE A 171 -3.20 -5.18 -25.53
CA ILE A 171 -2.18 -6.22 -25.54
C ILE A 171 -2.62 -7.42 -24.69
N HIS A 172 -2.15 -8.61 -25.03
CA HIS A 172 -2.19 -9.80 -24.18
C HIS A 172 -0.77 -10.09 -23.69
N ILE A 173 -0.64 -10.35 -22.40
CA ILE A 173 0.61 -10.62 -21.71
C ILE A 173 0.51 -12.03 -21.10
N ASP A 174 1.28 -12.98 -21.64
CA ASP A 174 1.37 -14.36 -21.16
C ASP A 174 2.59 -14.52 -20.25
N HIS A 175 2.37 -14.75 -18.96
CA HIS A 175 3.44 -15.04 -18.01
C HIS A 175 3.49 -16.54 -17.75
N ARG A 176 4.67 -17.15 -17.87
CA ARG A 176 4.93 -18.55 -17.51
C ARG A 176 5.96 -18.61 -16.41
N PHE A 177 5.64 -19.31 -15.33
CA PHE A 177 6.43 -19.38 -14.12
C PHE A 177 7.03 -20.78 -13.97
N GLU A 178 8.31 -20.84 -13.67
CA GLU A 178 9.06 -22.07 -13.42
C GLU A 178 9.86 -21.96 -12.13
N GLY A 179 10.15 -23.11 -11.51
CA GLY A 179 10.91 -23.21 -10.26
C GLY A 179 10.04 -23.20 -9.01
N GLU A 180 8.95 -22.44 -8.99
CA GLU A 180 7.94 -22.42 -7.92
C GLU A 180 6.55 -22.10 -8.48
N LEU A 181 5.52 -22.26 -7.64
CA LEU A 181 4.20 -21.68 -7.91
C LEU A 181 4.16 -20.23 -7.46
N PHE A 182 3.35 -19.43 -8.16
CA PHE A 182 3.21 -18.01 -7.90
C PHE A 182 1.76 -17.67 -7.57
N GLU A 183 1.57 -16.56 -6.87
CA GLU A 183 0.27 -16.00 -6.57
C GLU A 183 0.35 -14.47 -6.62
N THR A 184 -0.80 -13.81 -6.61
CA THR A 184 -0.94 -12.37 -6.71
C THR A 184 -1.62 -11.79 -5.48
N GLU A 185 -1.04 -10.73 -4.95
CA GLU A 185 -1.60 -9.84 -3.93
C GLU A 185 -2.03 -8.52 -4.56
N ASP A 186 -3.10 -7.93 -4.04
CA ASP A 186 -3.51 -6.57 -4.35
C ASP A 186 -2.84 -5.60 -3.36
N GLN A 187 -1.76 -4.93 -3.77
CA GLN A 187 -0.97 -4.09 -2.86
C GLN A 187 -1.63 -2.73 -2.58
N ARG A 188 -2.72 -2.39 -3.27
CA ARG A 188 -3.52 -1.20 -2.96
C ARG A 188 -4.07 -1.22 -1.53
N ASN A 189 -4.15 -2.40 -0.92
CA ASN A 189 -4.43 -2.59 0.51
C ASN A 189 -3.47 -1.79 1.42
N TRP A 190 -2.23 -1.51 0.98
CA TRP A 190 -1.21 -0.71 1.67
C TRP A 190 -0.81 0.55 0.88
N SER A 191 -1.71 1.06 0.03
CA SER A 191 -1.54 2.25 -0.81
C SER A 191 -0.55 2.15 -1.99
N ASP A 192 0.10 1.00 -2.22
CA ASP A 192 0.86 0.82 -3.46
C ASP A 192 -0.05 0.73 -4.68
N ALA A 193 0.36 1.34 -5.79
CA ALA A 193 -0.39 1.32 -7.04
C ALA A 193 -0.03 0.12 -7.93
N SER A 194 -0.13 -1.09 -7.38
CA SER A 194 0.16 -2.32 -8.12
C SER A 194 -0.57 -3.55 -7.61
N PHE A 195 -0.69 -4.55 -8.48
CA PHE A 195 -0.85 -5.95 -8.06
C PHE A 195 0.54 -6.61 -8.06
N LYS A 196 0.89 -7.38 -7.03
CA LYS A 196 2.19 -8.04 -6.94
C LYS A 196 2.05 -9.54 -7.13
N THR A 197 2.67 -10.09 -8.15
CA THR A 197 2.88 -11.53 -8.29
C THR A 197 4.20 -11.93 -7.65
N TYR A 198 4.19 -12.98 -6.83
CA TYR A 198 5.36 -13.49 -6.13
C TYR A 198 5.27 -15.01 -5.91
N GLY A 199 6.43 -15.63 -5.70
CA GLY A 199 6.58 -16.91 -5.01
C GLY A 199 7.34 -16.71 -3.69
N THR A 200 7.33 -17.66 -2.76
CA THR A 200 6.53 -18.89 -2.69
C THR A 200 5.09 -18.58 -2.21
N PRO A 201 4.06 -19.38 -2.54
CA PRO A 201 2.66 -19.10 -2.18
C PRO A 201 2.41 -18.96 -0.68
N SER A 202 1.34 -18.27 -0.30
CA SER A 202 1.00 -18.01 1.11
C SER A 202 0.45 -19.20 1.87
N SER A 203 0.05 -20.25 1.18
CA SER A 203 -0.33 -21.52 1.78
C SER A 203 0.85 -22.29 2.38
N GLU A 204 2.09 -21.95 2.01
CA GLU A 204 3.27 -22.59 2.58
C GLU A 204 3.55 -22.05 4.00
N PRO A 205 4.08 -22.89 4.92
CA PRO A 205 4.41 -22.46 6.27
C PRO A 205 5.36 -21.25 6.31
N ARG A 206 5.06 -20.29 7.19
CA ARG A 206 5.85 -19.07 7.38
C ARG A 206 6.23 -18.85 8.86
N PRO A 207 7.42 -18.30 9.14
CA PRO A 207 8.53 -18.13 8.19
C PRO A 207 9.09 -19.50 7.76
N ARG A 208 9.56 -19.61 6.51
CA ARG A 208 10.30 -20.78 6.06
C ARG A 208 11.71 -20.73 6.63
N LEU A 209 12.13 -21.81 7.27
CA LEU A 209 13.51 -21.96 7.71
C LEU A 209 14.36 -22.51 6.55
N VAL A 210 15.37 -21.76 6.16
CA VAL A 210 16.41 -22.19 5.20
C VAL A 210 17.72 -22.48 5.92
N THR A 211 18.56 -23.31 5.31
CA THR A 211 19.86 -23.78 5.79
C THR A 211 20.91 -23.76 4.67
N ALA A 212 22.18 -23.95 5.02
CA ALA A 212 23.26 -23.96 4.05
C ALA A 212 23.03 -25.04 2.98
N GLY A 213 23.11 -24.66 1.70
CA GLY A 213 22.86 -25.53 0.56
C GLY A 213 21.42 -25.50 0.04
N ASP A 214 20.48 -24.85 0.74
CA ASP A 214 19.14 -24.60 0.20
C ASP A 214 19.25 -23.65 -1.00
N ARG A 215 18.59 -24.01 -2.10
CA ARG A 215 18.67 -23.28 -3.36
C ARG A 215 17.38 -22.54 -3.68
N ILE A 216 17.52 -21.39 -4.33
CA ILE A 216 16.43 -20.73 -5.04
C ILE A 216 16.69 -20.87 -6.54
N PHE A 217 15.64 -21.19 -7.29
CA PHE A 217 15.63 -21.12 -8.74
C PHE A 217 14.23 -20.71 -9.17
N GLN A 218 14.13 -19.62 -9.94
CA GLN A 218 12.87 -19.18 -10.50
C GLN A 218 13.11 -18.58 -11.88
N ARG A 219 12.20 -18.86 -12.81
CA ARG A 219 12.21 -18.26 -14.14
C ARG A 219 10.81 -17.79 -14.48
N VAL A 220 10.70 -16.59 -15.02
CA VAL A 220 9.45 -16.06 -15.56
C VAL A 220 9.67 -15.64 -17.01
N SER A 221 8.91 -16.25 -17.92
CA SER A 221 8.88 -15.86 -19.33
C SER A 221 7.60 -15.06 -19.59
N ILE A 222 7.74 -13.86 -20.14
CA ILE A 222 6.64 -12.91 -20.34
C ILE A 222 6.56 -12.58 -21.83
N ARG A 223 5.50 -13.04 -22.50
CA ARG A 223 5.29 -12.84 -23.93
C ARG A 223 4.18 -11.84 -24.20
N PHE A 224 4.35 -11.06 -25.27
CA PHE A 224 3.40 -10.02 -25.65
C PHE A 224 2.76 -10.34 -26.99
N GLU A 225 1.43 -10.27 -27.03
CA GLU A 225 0.66 -10.45 -28.25
C GLU A 225 -0.34 -9.30 -28.42
N ASN A 226 -0.75 -9.05 -29.67
CA ASN A 226 -1.83 -8.11 -29.93
C ASN A 226 -3.15 -8.65 -29.39
N ALA A 227 -3.92 -7.79 -28.75
CA ALA A 227 -5.29 -8.07 -28.38
C ALA A 227 -6.22 -6.98 -28.93
N ALA A 228 -7.52 -7.30 -29.04
CA ALA A 228 -8.50 -6.27 -29.32
C ALA A 228 -8.46 -5.21 -28.22
N ARG A 229 -8.48 -3.92 -28.61
CA ARG A 229 -8.57 -2.82 -27.64
C ARG A 229 -9.91 -2.91 -26.92
N GLY A 230 -9.88 -3.22 -25.62
CA GLY A 230 -10.95 -2.83 -24.72
C GLY A 230 -10.83 -1.33 -24.48
N HIS A 231 -11.93 -0.59 -24.62
CA HIS A 231 -11.99 0.79 -24.12
C HIS A 231 -12.13 0.74 -22.62
N HIS A 232 -11.22 1.41 -21.91
CA HIS A 232 -11.32 1.62 -20.49
C HIS A 232 -11.36 3.11 -20.23
N GLU A 233 -12.52 3.60 -19.82
CA GLU A 233 -12.65 4.92 -19.23
C GLU A 233 -12.20 4.82 -17.77
N GLN A 234 -11.36 5.75 -17.33
CA GLN A 234 -11.17 5.95 -15.89
C GLN A 234 -12.45 6.60 -15.37
N PRO A 235 -12.98 6.16 -14.21
CA PRO A 235 -14.10 6.85 -13.62
C PRO A 235 -13.71 8.31 -13.32
N GLU A 236 -14.44 9.26 -13.89
CA GLU A 236 -14.42 10.63 -13.42
C GLU A 236 -15.00 10.64 -12.01
N HIS A 237 -14.16 10.95 -11.02
CA HIS A 237 -14.60 11.10 -9.65
C HIS A 237 -15.10 12.53 -9.46
N ALA A 238 -16.28 12.66 -8.85
CA ALA A 238 -16.81 13.96 -8.48
C ALA A 238 -15.89 14.58 -7.41
N VAL A 239 -15.42 15.80 -7.67
CA VAL A 239 -14.66 16.60 -6.70
C VAL A 239 -15.59 16.93 -5.53
N GLY A 240 -15.37 16.24 -4.41
CA GLY A 240 -16.00 16.56 -3.13
C GLY A 240 -15.18 17.59 -2.35
N GLY A 241 -15.81 18.30 -1.42
CA GLY A 241 -15.10 19.16 -0.47
C GLY A 241 -14.45 18.34 0.64
N THR A 242 -13.27 17.77 0.41
CA THR A 242 -12.49 17.08 1.45
C THR A 242 -12.05 18.06 2.52
N GLN A 243 -12.35 17.76 3.78
CA GLN A 243 -11.82 18.52 4.93
C GLN A 243 -10.39 18.06 5.24
N LEU A 244 -9.42 18.97 5.17
CA LEU A 244 -8.04 18.73 5.55
C LEU A 244 -7.84 19.07 7.02
N LEU A 245 -7.33 18.13 7.82
CA LEU A 245 -7.10 18.29 9.25
C LEU A 245 -5.63 18.05 9.63
N ALA A 246 -5.19 18.71 10.69
CA ALA A 246 -3.93 18.39 11.39
C ALA A 246 -4.22 17.61 12.68
N LEU A 247 -3.36 16.66 13.02
CA LEU A 247 -3.43 15.86 14.24
C LEU A 247 -2.89 16.66 15.44
N LEU A 248 -3.65 16.74 16.51
CA LEU A 248 -3.23 17.25 17.81
C LEU A 248 -3.23 16.08 18.81
N ASP A 249 -2.07 15.56 19.14
CA ASP A 249 -1.85 14.45 20.07
C ASP A 249 -1.48 14.90 21.48
N ASP A 250 -0.93 16.11 21.61
CA ASP A 250 -0.74 16.82 22.89
C ASP A 250 -0.91 18.33 22.70
N VAL A 251 -1.02 19.08 23.80
CA VAL A 251 -1.11 20.53 23.77
C VAL A 251 0.17 21.13 23.18
N VAL A 252 0.00 22.01 22.21
CA VAL A 252 1.09 22.73 21.55
C VAL A 252 1.03 24.22 21.88
N PRO A 253 2.12 25.00 21.71
CA PRO A 253 2.05 26.45 21.75
C PRO A 253 1.02 27.01 20.76
N ASP A 254 0.23 28.01 21.18
CA ASP A 254 -0.82 28.63 20.35
C ASP A 254 -0.33 29.12 18.98
N ALA A 255 0.93 29.56 18.90
CA ALA A 255 1.54 29.99 17.64
C ALA A 255 1.70 28.83 16.64
N GLN A 256 1.99 27.61 17.10
CA GLN A 256 2.07 26.43 16.23
C GLN A 256 0.68 26.00 15.75
N LEU A 257 -0.31 26.03 16.64
CA LEU A 257 -1.71 25.77 16.29
C LEU A 257 -2.22 26.77 15.25
N ALA A 258 -1.96 28.07 15.46
CA ALA A 258 -2.34 29.12 14.52
C ALA A 258 -1.69 28.90 13.14
N ALA A 259 -0.39 28.59 13.11
CA ALA A 259 0.32 28.32 11.86
C ALA A 259 -0.25 27.10 11.10
N ALA A 260 -0.62 26.03 11.81
CA ALA A 260 -1.27 24.88 11.17
C ALA A 260 -2.64 25.27 10.57
N LEU A 261 -3.46 26.02 11.31
CA LEU A 261 -4.79 26.47 10.88
C LEU A 261 -4.77 27.46 9.70
N GLU A 262 -3.61 28.01 9.33
CA GLU A 262 -3.46 28.79 8.09
C GLU A 262 -3.48 27.89 6.84
N VAL A 263 -3.15 26.60 6.97
CA VAL A 263 -2.97 25.67 5.85
C VAL A 263 -3.92 24.46 5.87
N VAL A 264 -4.67 24.25 6.96
CA VAL A 264 -5.69 23.19 7.07
C VAL A 264 -7.05 23.74 7.51
N ASP A 265 -8.11 22.95 7.28
CA ASP A 265 -9.48 23.33 7.60
C ASP A 265 -9.85 23.15 9.08
N GLY A 266 -9.09 22.34 9.83
CA GLY A 266 -9.40 22.02 11.22
C GLY A 266 -8.40 21.07 11.91
N ILE A 267 -8.80 20.58 13.08
CA ILE A 267 -7.95 19.77 13.97
C ILE A 267 -8.59 18.41 14.27
N ARG A 268 -7.79 17.34 14.29
CA ARG A 268 -8.17 16.06 14.89
C ARG A 268 -7.45 15.90 16.22
N ALA A 269 -8.16 15.97 17.33
CA ALA A 269 -7.60 15.69 18.64
C ALA A 269 -7.51 14.18 18.85
N ARG A 270 -6.32 13.64 19.11
CA ARG A 270 -6.13 12.24 19.51
C ARG A 270 -5.93 12.18 21.02
N VAL A 271 -6.71 11.34 21.68
CA VAL A 271 -6.68 11.14 23.12
C VAL A 271 -6.73 9.66 23.47
N ARG A 272 -6.21 9.28 24.63
CA ARG A 272 -6.37 7.92 25.16
C ARG A 272 -7.63 7.82 26.01
N GLY A 273 -8.38 6.74 25.82
CA GLY A 273 -9.64 6.51 26.53
C GLY A 273 -9.50 6.17 28.01
N ASP A 274 -8.29 5.84 28.46
CA ASP A 274 -7.94 5.52 29.85
C ASP A 274 -7.53 6.74 30.68
N ASP A 275 -7.31 7.91 30.06
CA ASP A 275 -6.86 9.13 30.73
C ASP A 275 -7.60 10.39 30.23
N ALA A 276 -8.92 10.41 30.47
CA ALA A 276 -9.78 11.53 30.06
C ALA A 276 -9.45 12.87 30.76
N GLU A 277 -8.80 12.83 31.94
CA GLU A 277 -8.39 14.04 32.66
C GLU A 277 -7.18 14.69 31.98
N ALA A 278 -6.14 13.91 31.63
CA ALA A 278 -5.00 14.42 30.86
C ALA A 278 -5.43 14.88 29.45
N ALA A 279 -6.37 14.17 28.82
CA ALA A 279 -6.90 14.49 27.51
C ALA A 279 -7.70 15.81 27.44
N ARG A 280 -8.14 16.37 28.57
CA ARG A 280 -9.02 17.56 28.60
C ARG A 280 -8.38 18.77 27.94
N ALA A 281 -7.10 19.02 28.19
CA ALA A 281 -6.41 20.20 27.66
C ALA A 281 -6.27 20.12 26.13
N THR A 282 -5.93 18.95 25.60
CA THR A 282 -5.86 18.67 24.15
C THR A 282 -7.21 18.90 23.49
N MET A 283 -8.30 18.37 24.07
CA MET A 283 -9.66 18.58 23.54
C MET A 283 -10.05 20.07 23.57
N GLN A 284 -9.77 20.77 24.67
CA GLN A 284 -10.05 22.21 24.79
C GLN A 284 -9.30 23.03 23.74
N GLN A 285 -8.03 22.73 23.50
CA GLN A 285 -7.23 23.41 22.49
C GLN A 285 -7.77 23.11 21.08
N ALA A 286 -8.10 21.87 20.76
CA ALA A 286 -8.68 21.51 19.46
C ALA A 286 -10.03 22.21 19.20
N ALA A 287 -10.86 22.37 20.24
CA ALA A 287 -12.16 23.05 20.14
C ALA A 287 -12.07 24.55 19.83
N THR A 288 -10.87 25.15 19.86
CA THR A 288 -10.66 26.51 19.36
C THR A 288 -10.68 26.58 17.83
N ALA A 289 -10.48 25.46 17.14
CA ALA A 289 -10.59 25.36 15.69
C ALA A 289 -12.06 25.39 15.24
N ARG A 290 -12.29 25.92 14.03
CA ARG A 290 -13.64 25.99 13.45
C ARG A 290 -14.26 24.61 13.23
N VAL A 291 -13.44 23.65 12.81
CA VAL A 291 -13.82 22.25 12.63
C VAL A 291 -12.84 21.42 13.46
N TRP A 292 -13.37 20.53 14.28
CA TRP A 292 -12.53 19.56 14.96
C TRP A 292 -13.19 18.19 15.10
N ASP A 293 -12.37 17.15 14.96
CA ASP A 293 -12.73 15.75 15.18
C ASP A 293 -12.07 15.26 16.47
N LEU A 294 -12.71 14.30 17.15
CA LEU A 294 -12.13 13.58 18.28
C LEU A 294 -11.80 12.15 17.88
N GLU A 295 -10.54 11.76 18.04
CA GLU A 295 -10.05 10.39 17.91
C GLU A 295 -9.72 9.85 19.30
N VAL A 296 -10.44 8.82 19.74
CA VAL A 296 -10.20 8.15 21.02
C VAL A 296 -9.53 6.82 20.75
N LEU A 297 -8.29 6.68 21.21
CA LEU A 297 -7.60 5.41 21.32
C LEU A 297 -8.24 4.63 22.46
N ALA A 298 -9.07 3.66 22.11
CA ALA A 298 -9.96 2.92 23.00
C ALA A 298 -9.48 1.49 23.24
N GLY A 299 -9.85 0.99 24.40
CA GLY A 299 -9.83 -0.43 24.78
C GLY A 299 -11.18 -0.89 25.35
N PRO A 300 -11.30 -2.18 25.74
CA PRO A 300 -12.53 -2.73 26.33
C PRO A 300 -13.04 -1.93 27.55
N ASP A 301 -12.11 -1.35 28.32
CA ASP A 301 -12.38 -0.67 29.59
C ASP A 301 -12.42 0.86 29.46
N THR A 302 -12.60 1.41 28.25
CA THR A 302 -12.67 2.86 28.01
C THR A 302 -13.82 3.50 28.80
N ASP A 303 -13.51 4.52 29.63
CA ASP A 303 -14.52 5.25 30.39
C ASP A 303 -15.15 6.37 29.53
N TRP A 304 -16.18 6.01 28.78
CA TRP A 304 -16.91 6.95 27.93
C TRP A 304 -17.65 8.07 28.71
N GLN A 305 -17.94 7.88 29.99
CA GLN A 305 -18.54 8.94 30.82
C GLN A 305 -17.51 9.98 31.20
N ALA A 306 -16.28 9.56 31.53
CA ALA A 306 -15.16 10.47 31.76
C ALA A 306 -14.81 11.25 30.48
N VAL A 307 -14.76 10.59 29.31
CA VAL A 307 -14.58 11.25 28.01
C VAL A 307 -15.67 12.31 27.79
N ARG A 308 -16.95 11.95 27.98
CA ARG A 308 -18.07 12.89 27.87
C ARG A 308 -17.92 14.09 28.81
N ALA A 309 -17.55 13.86 30.07
CA ALA A 309 -17.39 14.91 31.06
C ALA A 309 -16.23 15.88 30.77
N ALA A 310 -15.24 15.43 30.00
CA ALA A 310 -14.10 16.24 29.58
C ALA A 310 -14.34 16.99 28.25
N LEU A 311 -15.42 16.69 27.51
CA LEU A 311 -15.72 17.36 26.24
C LEU A 311 -15.95 18.87 26.42
N PRO A 312 -15.27 19.72 25.61
CA PRO A 312 -15.51 21.15 25.58
C PRO A 312 -16.74 21.52 24.74
N THR A 313 -17.08 22.80 24.75
CA THR A 313 -18.01 23.42 23.78
C THR A 313 -17.22 24.34 22.85
N PRO A 314 -17.39 24.26 21.52
CA PRO A 314 -18.31 23.37 20.80
C PRO A 314 -17.83 21.91 20.82
N SER A 315 -18.78 20.98 20.69
CA SER A 315 -18.55 19.53 20.60
C SER A 315 -17.88 19.15 19.26
N PRO A 316 -17.19 17.99 19.18
CA PRO A 316 -16.51 17.60 17.96
C PRO A 316 -17.51 17.27 16.85
N ALA A 317 -17.11 17.51 15.61
CA ALA A 317 -17.90 17.19 14.43
C ALA A 317 -18.06 15.66 14.26
N ARG A 318 -17.03 14.89 14.65
CA ARG A 318 -16.99 13.44 14.53
C ARG A 318 -16.24 12.81 15.70
N LEU A 319 -16.66 11.60 16.07
CA LEU A 319 -15.95 10.73 17.00
C LEU A 319 -15.45 9.48 16.26
N LEU A 320 -14.13 9.30 16.26
CA LEU A 320 -13.45 8.09 15.81
C LEU A 320 -13.03 7.28 17.04
N VAL A 321 -13.63 6.11 17.20
CA VAL A 321 -13.22 5.12 18.20
C VAL A 321 -12.23 4.19 17.54
N LEU A 322 -10.94 4.26 17.88
CA LEU A 322 -9.90 3.44 17.25
C LEU A 322 -9.19 2.58 18.30
N PRO A 323 -8.71 1.37 17.96
CA PRO A 323 -8.00 0.56 18.94
C PRO A 323 -6.63 1.15 19.31
N ASP A 324 -6.33 1.12 20.60
CA ASP A 324 -5.02 1.47 21.16
C ASP A 324 -4.04 0.30 21.22
N ASP A 325 -4.54 -0.93 21.06
CA ASP A 325 -3.78 -2.16 21.25
C ASP A 325 -3.71 -2.98 19.96
N GLU A 326 -2.50 -3.46 19.66
CA GLU A 326 -2.21 -4.19 18.42
C GLU A 326 -2.96 -5.52 18.26
N ARG A 327 -3.52 -6.06 19.34
CA ARG A 327 -4.39 -7.25 19.32
C ARG A 327 -5.67 -7.01 18.51
N TRP A 328 -6.05 -5.76 18.31
CA TRP A 328 -7.23 -5.37 17.55
C TRP A 328 -6.82 -4.73 16.22
N GLU A 329 -7.08 -5.44 15.11
CA GLU A 329 -6.83 -4.90 13.78
C GLU A 329 -7.75 -3.72 13.44
N THR A 330 -8.98 -3.74 13.96
CA THR A 330 -9.98 -2.69 13.78
C THR A 330 -10.86 -2.56 15.01
N THR A 331 -11.62 -1.46 15.10
CA THR A 331 -12.62 -1.21 16.13
C THR A 331 -13.74 -2.26 16.14
N PRO A 332 -13.97 -2.95 17.27
CA PRO A 332 -15.18 -3.73 17.48
C PRO A 332 -16.44 -2.86 17.43
N ALA A 333 -17.50 -3.33 16.78
CA ALA A 333 -18.74 -2.56 16.66
C ALA A 333 -19.37 -2.19 18.02
N GLU A 334 -19.23 -3.05 19.02
CA GLU A 334 -19.68 -2.82 20.40
C GLU A 334 -19.01 -1.60 21.07
N TRP A 335 -17.77 -1.24 20.69
CA TRP A 335 -17.12 -0.04 21.21
C TRP A 335 -17.73 1.23 20.61
N VAL A 336 -18.16 1.17 19.35
CA VAL A 336 -18.87 2.26 18.70
C VAL A 336 -20.26 2.42 19.32
N ASP A 337 -20.97 1.32 19.58
CA ASP A 337 -22.29 1.36 20.22
C ASP A 337 -22.24 1.92 21.64
N THR A 338 -21.25 1.52 22.45
CA THR A 338 -21.06 2.04 23.81
C THR A 338 -20.67 3.51 23.81
N ALA A 339 -19.77 3.93 22.92
CA ALA A 339 -19.44 5.34 22.72
C ALA A 339 -20.67 6.17 22.30
N ARG A 340 -21.46 5.66 21.35
CA ARG A 340 -22.69 6.31 20.88
C ARG A 340 -23.74 6.44 21.98
N ALA A 341 -23.91 5.41 22.82
CA ALA A 341 -24.82 5.47 23.95
C ALA A 341 -24.39 6.51 24.99
N ALA A 342 -23.08 6.61 25.26
CA ALA A 342 -22.55 7.54 26.24
C ALA A 342 -22.52 8.98 25.72
N LEU A 343 -22.09 9.23 24.48
CA LEU A 343 -21.90 10.57 23.91
C LEU A 343 -23.09 11.05 23.04
N GLY A 344 -24.14 10.23 22.92
CA GLY A 344 -25.34 10.53 22.16
C GLY A 344 -25.98 11.86 22.57
N GLY A 345 -26.34 12.68 21.57
CA GLY A 345 -26.88 14.03 21.75
C GLY A 345 -25.82 15.13 21.84
N VAL A 346 -24.55 14.78 22.03
CA VAL A 346 -23.40 15.71 22.00
C VAL A 346 -22.62 15.54 20.70
N VAL A 347 -22.40 14.30 20.26
CA VAL A 347 -21.78 13.97 18.98
C VAL A 347 -22.74 13.08 18.18
N THR A 348 -22.96 13.40 16.91
CA THR A 348 -23.94 12.70 16.06
C THR A 348 -23.31 11.79 15.02
N VAL A 349 -22.05 12.04 14.65
CA VAL A 349 -21.29 11.20 13.71
C VAL A 349 -20.28 10.39 14.51
N VAL A 350 -20.57 9.10 14.68
CA VAL A 350 -19.74 8.18 15.46
C VAL A 350 -19.37 6.96 14.63
N GLY A 351 -18.11 6.59 14.67
CA GLY A 351 -17.64 5.40 13.97
C GLY A 351 -16.26 4.98 14.43
N GLY A 352 -15.59 4.21 13.60
CA GLY A 352 -14.32 3.61 13.96
C GLY A 352 -13.55 3.15 12.73
N GLY A 353 -12.66 2.19 12.91
CA GLY A 353 -11.85 1.68 11.83
C GLY A 353 -10.51 1.20 12.36
N THR A 354 -9.41 1.66 11.79
CA THR A 354 -8.08 1.19 12.18
C THR A 354 -7.06 2.31 12.19
N THR A 355 -6.08 2.19 13.08
CA THR A 355 -4.82 2.96 13.06
C THR A 355 -3.80 2.36 12.10
N ARG A 356 -4.21 1.40 11.25
CA ARG A 356 -3.41 0.70 10.25
C ARG A 356 -3.97 0.91 8.84
N ASN A 357 -3.63 0.02 7.91
CA ASN A 357 -3.94 0.19 6.51
C ASN A 357 -5.39 -0.21 6.19
N LEU A 358 -5.80 0.08 4.96
CA LEU A 358 -7.03 -0.44 4.40
C LEU A 358 -7.08 -1.99 4.44
N ALA A 359 -5.93 -2.66 4.36
CA ALA A 359 -5.81 -4.11 4.51
C ALA A 359 -6.52 -4.64 5.77
N GLU A 360 -6.20 -4.06 6.93
CA GLU A 360 -6.77 -4.45 8.21
C GLU A 360 -8.25 -4.07 8.27
N LEU A 361 -8.62 -2.87 7.82
CA LEU A 361 -10.03 -2.44 7.79
C LEU A 361 -10.92 -3.42 7.00
N GLN A 362 -10.42 -3.91 5.86
CA GLN A 362 -11.16 -4.80 4.97
C GLN A 362 -11.32 -6.24 5.48
N ARG A 363 -10.60 -6.64 6.54
CA ARG A 363 -10.79 -7.98 7.13
C ARG A 363 -12.08 -8.07 7.95
N HIS A 364 -12.70 -6.93 8.27
CA HIS A 364 -13.84 -6.84 9.17
C HIS A 364 -15.09 -6.24 8.50
N LEU A 365 -16.22 -6.36 9.20
CA LEU A 365 -17.48 -5.72 8.80
C LEU A 365 -17.48 -4.26 9.24
N LEU A 366 -17.90 -3.36 8.35
CA LEU A 366 -17.92 -1.90 8.59
C LEU A 366 -19.35 -1.36 8.70
N VAL A 367 -20.25 -2.17 9.26
CA VAL A 367 -21.68 -1.86 9.34
C VAL A 367 -22.00 -1.07 10.60
N GLY A 368 -22.90 -0.07 10.49
CA GLY A 368 -23.36 0.74 11.63
C GLY A 368 -22.46 1.91 12.02
N PHE A 369 -21.40 2.18 11.24
CA PHE A 369 -20.51 3.32 11.46
C PHE A 369 -20.95 4.51 10.61
N ASP A 370 -21.06 5.70 11.20
CA ASP A 370 -21.35 6.93 10.43
C ASP A 370 -20.07 7.44 9.72
N VAL A 371 -18.91 7.04 10.23
CA VAL A 371 -17.58 7.36 9.72
C VAL A 371 -16.68 6.14 9.83
N VAL A 372 -15.93 5.83 8.77
CA VAL A 372 -14.89 4.80 8.75
C VAL A 372 -13.53 5.46 8.60
N SER A 373 -12.54 4.96 9.35
CA SER A 373 -11.18 5.50 9.30
C SER A 373 -10.11 4.45 9.06
N PHE A 374 -9.11 4.80 8.27
CA PHE A 374 -7.87 4.04 8.12
C PHE A 374 -6.71 5.02 7.87
N THR A 375 -5.48 4.62 8.18
CA THR A 375 -4.27 5.37 7.82
C THR A 375 -3.65 4.82 6.53
N TYR A 376 -2.70 5.56 5.98
CA TYR A 376 -1.93 5.19 4.81
C TYR A 376 -0.45 5.51 5.04
N SER A 377 0.42 4.79 4.32
CA SER A 377 1.85 5.07 4.26
C SER A 377 2.34 4.75 2.86
N PRO A 378 3.00 5.68 2.15
CA PRO A 378 3.53 5.40 0.82
C PRO A 378 4.82 4.55 0.87
N ARG A 379 5.22 4.07 2.05
CA ARG A 379 6.54 3.45 2.30
C ARG A 379 6.48 1.97 2.69
N VAL A 380 5.30 1.35 2.67
CA VAL A 380 5.11 -0.02 3.17
C VAL A 380 5.99 -1.02 2.41
N HIS A 381 6.02 -0.94 1.08
CA HIS A 381 6.78 -1.91 0.28
C HIS A 381 8.08 -1.36 -0.31
N ALA A 382 8.17 -0.06 -0.55
CA ALA A 382 9.34 0.58 -1.14
C ALA A 382 9.52 2.00 -0.58
N VAL A 383 10.78 2.45 -0.51
CA VAL A 383 11.14 3.77 0.04
C VAL A 383 11.79 4.68 -1.00
N ASP A 384 11.95 4.20 -2.23
CA ASP A 384 12.49 5.02 -3.32
C ASP A 384 11.43 6.01 -3.83
N ALA A 385 11.89 7.19 -4.28
CA ALA A 385 11.01 8.28 -4.69
C ALA A 385 10.05 7.91 -5.84
N THR A 386 10.47 7.03 -6.76
CA THR A 386 9.61 6.63 -7.89
C THR A 386 8.43 5.80 -7.39
N SER A 387 8.72 4.82 -6.52
CA SER A 387 7.67 3.97 -5.94
C SER A 387 6.72 4.77 -5.04
N ILE A 388 7.25 5.73 -4.26
CA ILE A 388 6.44 6.63 -3.43
C ILE A 388 5.50 7.48 -4.30
N GLU A 389 5.97 8.05 -5.41
CA GLU A 389 5.13 8.84 -6.32
C GLU A 389 3.99 8.01 -6.93
N GLN A 390 4.27 6.74 -7.26
CA GLN A 390 3.27 5.85 -7.86
C GLN A 390 2.07 5.58 -6.93
N THR A 391 2.26 5.61 -5.61
CA THR A 391 1.19 5.32 -4.61
C THR A 391 -0.05 6.20 -4.78
N LEU A 392 0.11 7.42 -5.29
CA LEU A 392 -0.98 8.37 -5.51
C LEU A 392 -2.11 7.79 -6.37
N ALA A 393 -1.76 6.93 -7.35
CA ALA A 393 -2.73 6.31 -8.24
C ALA A 393 -3.64 5.27 -7.55
N ALA A 394 -3.30 4.80 -6.35
CA ALA A 394 -4.12 3.84 -5.60
C ALA A 394 -5.32 4.49 -4.90
N TYR A 395 -5.24 5.79 -4.60
CA TYR A 395 -6.19 6.47 -3.70
C TYR A 395 -7.66 6.40 -4.16
N PRO A 396 -8.00 6.56 -5.46
CA PRO A 396 -9.38 6.43 -5.90
C PRO A 396 -9.98 5.06 -5.58
N ALA A 397 -9.21 3.97 -5.82
CA ALA A 397 -9.66 2.62 -5.50
C ALA A 397 -9.80 2.40 -3.98
N MET A 398 -8.94 3.04 -3.17
CA MET A 398 -9.04 2.98 -1.71
C MET A 398 -10.32 3.65 -1.20
N VAL A 399 -10.64 4.86 -1.67
CA VAL A 399 -11.89 5.55 -1.30
C VAL A 399 -13.11 4.77 -1.78
N ALA A 400 -13.13 4.34 -3.04
CA ALA A 400 -14.24 3.58 -3.61
C ALA A 400 -14.49 2.27 -2.82
N THR A 401 -13.42 1.56 -2.46
CA THR A 401 -13.52 0.33 -1.66
C THR A 401 -14.03 0.60 -0.26
N ALA A 402 -13.53 1.65 0.41
CA ALA A 402 -14.00 2.02 1.75
C ALA A 402 -15.49 2.37 1.73
N ARG A 403 -15.95 3.19 0.77
CA ARG A 403 -17.35 3.59 0.61
C ARG A 403 -18.28 2.40 0.35
N GLU A 404 -17.89 1.51 -0.57
CA GLU A 404 -18.67 0.31 -0.89
C GLU A 404 -18.86 -0.57 0.36
N ARG A 405 -17.78 -0.74 1.14
CA ARG A 405 -17.80 -1.61 2.31
C ARG A 405 -18.49 -1.01 3.54
N SER A 406 -18.55 0.31 3.63
CA SER A 406 -19.15 1.05 4.76
C SER A 406 -20.58 1.49 4.50
N ALA A 407 -21.20 1.04 3.39
CA ALA A 407 -22.54 1.47 2.98
C ALA A 407 -22.70 3.00 2.90
N GLY A 408 -21.64 3.70 2.46
CA GLY A 408 -21.66 5.15 2.27
C GLY A 408 -21.33 5.99 3.51
N ALA A 409 -20.77 5.40 4.57
CA ALA A 409 -20.22 6.17 5.70
C ALA A 409 -19.17 7.19 5.24
N VAL A 410 -18.98 8.25 6.04
CA VAL A 410 -17.90 9.23 5.83
C VAL A 410 -16.55 8.48 5.80
N VAL A 411 -15.75 8.69 4.76
CA VAL A 411 -14.41 8.12 4.65
C VAL A 411 -13.39 9.11 5.16
N SER A 412 -12.85 8.83 6.35
CA SER A 412 -11.78 9.57 6.98
C SER A 412 -10.45 8.86 6.74
N VAL A 413 -9.51 9.51 6.08
CA VAL A 413 -8.18 8.94 5.82
C VAL A 413 -7.14 9.64 6.68
N GLY A 414 -6.24 8.86 7.26
CA GLY A 414 -5.08 9.36 8.00
C GLY A 414 -5.19 9.21 9.52
N PRO A 415 -4.16 9.68 10.27
CA PRO A 415 -3.05 10.51 9.79
C PRO A 415 -2.12 9.80 8.80
N LEU A 416 -1.41 10.54 7.94
CA LEU A 416 -0.28 9.99 7.17
C LEU A 416 0.79 9.46 8.14
N ARG A 417 1.27 8.24 7.91
CA ARG A 417 2.38 7.66 8.71
C ARG A 417 3.72 7.93 8.07
N ASP A 418 4.73 8.07 8.93
CA ASP A 418 6.15 8.22 8.58
C ASP A 418 6.42 9.33 7.55
N PRO A 419 5.97 10.58 7.82
CA PRO A 419 6.11 11.69 6.88
C PRO A 419 7.56 12.10 6.61
N ASP A 420 8.50 11.72 7.48
CA ASP A 420 9.92 12.04 7.35
C ASP A 420 10.56 11.38 6.14
N GLY A 421 11.36 12.15 5.39
CA GLY A 421 12.14 11.64 4.25
C GLY A 421 11.31 11.34 3.00
N LEU A 422 10.07 11.81 2.91
CA LEU A 422 9.29 11.79 1.68
C LEU A 422 9.87 12.76 0.63
N PRO A 423 9.68 12.50 -0.68
CA PRO A 423 10.13 13.41 -1.72
C PRO A 423 9.53 14.82 -1.55
N SER A 424 10.30 15.85 -1.88
CA SER A 424 9.83 17.25 -1.79
C SER A 424 8.55 17.46 -2.61
N GLY A 425 7.62 18.22 -2.02
CA GLY A 425 6.29 18.50 -2.57
C GLY A 425 5.34 17.30 -2.64
N TRP A 426 5.77 16.09 -2.26
CA TRP A 426 4.93 14.88 -2.37
C TRP A 426 3.68 14.97 -1.50
N VAL A 427 3.77 15.51 -0.27
CA VAL A 427 2.58 15.61 0.62
C VAL A 427 1.52 16.50 0.00
N GLY A 428 1.91 17.63 -0.62
CA GLY A 428 0.99 18.48 -1.37
C GLY A 428 0.30 17.76 -2.53
N ARG A 429 1.04 16.96 -3.30
CA ARG A 429 0.48 16.11 -4.36
C ARG A 429 -0.44 15.02 -3.80
N SER A 430 -0.09 14.42 -2.66
CA SER A 430 -0.91 13.43 -1.95
C SER A 430 -2.23 14.02 -1.49
N VAL A 431 -2.24 15.23 -0.93
CA VAL A 431 -3.47 15.95 -0.55
C VAL A 431 -4.35 16.20 -1.78
N ARG A 432 -3.78 16.64 -2.90
CA ARG A 432 -4.53 16.82 -4.16
C ARG A 432 -5.12 15.50 -4.65
N ALA A 433 -4.35 14.42 -4.66
CA ALA A 433 -4.81 13.11 -5.09
C ALA A 433 -5.93 12.55 -4.21
N TRP A 434 -5.87 12.73 -2.87
CA TRP A 434 -6.97 12.33 -1.97
C TRP A 434 -8.25 13.14 -2.19
N ARG A 435 -8.11 14.45 -2.48
CA ARG A 435 -9.24 15.31 -2.84
C ARG A 435 -9.91 14.86 -4.14
N GLU A 436 -9.12 14.60 -5.16
CA GLU A 436 -9.59 14.07 -6.45
C GLU A 436 -10.21 12.69 -6.31
N ALA A 437 -9.67 11.83 -5.44
CA ALA A 437 -10.24 10.52 -5.11
C ALA A 437 -11.58 10.59 -4.35
N GLY A 438 -11.95 11.77 -3.81
CA GLY A 438 -13.21 11.97 -3.11
C GLY A 438 -13.22 11.47 -1.65
N ALA A 439 -12.08 11.51 -0.96
CA ALA A 439 -12.07 11.33 0.51
C ALA A 439 -12.87 12.46 1.18
N ASP A 440 -13.62 12.15 2.24
CA ASP A 440 -14.44 13.16 2.92
C ASP A 440 -13.61 13.96 3.93
N VAL A 441 -12.69 13.29 4.62
CA VAL A 441 -11.77 13.89 5.59
C VAL A 441 -10.36 13.32 5.36
N LEU A 442 -9.35 14.17 5.42
CA LEU A 442 -7.95 13.79 5.35
C LEU A 442 -7.18 14.39 6.53
N CYS A 443 -6.49 13.56 7.31
CA CYS A 443 -5.54 13.96 8.34
C CYS A 443 -4.12 13.64 7.85
N ILE A 444 -3.19 14.61 7.90
CA ILE A 444 -1.89 14.48 7.20
C ILE A 444 -0.64 14.46 8.09
N GLY A 445 -0.72 14.79 9.37
CA GLY A 445 0.45 14.89 10.24
C GLY A 445 0.14 15.68 11.50
N THR A 446 1.12 15.82 12.40
CA THR A 446 0.92 16.56 13.65
C THR A 446 0.87 18.07 13.41
N VAL A 447 0.20 18.81 14.30
CA VAL A 447 0.12 20.29 14.24
C VAL A 447 1.47 20.96 14.00
N PRO A 448 2.57 20.59 14.68
CA PRO A 448 3.89 21.18 14.42
C PRO A 448 4.47 20.85 13.04
N GLU A 449 4.16 19.69 12.47
CA GLU A 449 4.71 19.23 11.18
C GLU A 449 4.02 19.85 9.97
N VAL A 450 2.69 20.03 10.07
CA VAL A 450 1.83 20.32 8.92
C VAL A 450 2.24 21.57 8.11
N PRO A 451 2.60 22.72 8.72
CA PRO A 451 3.08 23.86 7.96
C PRO A 451 4.31 23.54 7.10
N HIS A 452 5.21 22.69 7.60
CA HIS A 452 6.41 22.28 6.86
C HIS A 452 6.08 21.26 5.76
N LEU A 453 5.19 20.30 6.04
CA LEU A 453 4.78 19.30 5.05
C LEU A 453 4.09 19.91 3.82
N LEU A 454 3.38 21.03 4.01
CA LEU A 454 2.64 21.70 2.94
C LEU A 454 3.37 22.88 2.30
N ALA A 455 4.47 23.37 2.88
CA ALA A 455 5.24 24.49 2.33
C ALA A 455 5.78 24.21 0.91
N ASP A 456 6.06 22.94 0.59
CA ASP A 456 6.58 22.50 -0.71
C ASP A 456 5.49 22.16 -1.74
N ALA A 457 4.21 22.35 -1.43
CA ALA A 457 3.09 21.88 -2.26
C ALA A 457 2.89 22.66 -3.59
N ASP A 458 3.51 23.85 -3.69
CA ASP A 458 3.41 24.79 -4.82
C ASP A 458 4.65 24.81 -5.74
N GLY A 459 5.57 23.86 -5.57
CA GLY A 459 6.80 23.69 -6.37
C GLY A 459 6.62 22.90 -7.66
#